data_AF-A0A970JSF8-F1
#
_entry.id   AF-A0A970JSF8-F1
#
_cell.length_a   1.000
_cell.length_b   1.000
_cell.length_c   1.000
_cell.angle_alpha   90.00
_cell.angle_beta   90.00
_cell.angle_gamma   90.00
#
_symmetry.space_group_name_H-M   'P 1'
#
loop_
_entity.id
_entity.type
_entity.pdbx_description
1 polymer ?
#
loop_
_entity_poly.entity_id
_entity_poly.type
_entity_poly.pdbx_seq_one_letter_code
_entity_poly.pdbx_strand_id
1 'polypeptide(L)'
;MEHPDMHDVIQLYQMQIGLLSSSQRDKLYQAYDQGMSPFVIGCAILRTSQERRRRNMRGQHKRISFNYLWGIIQDWFNHGITDEASFRAYWQGQQRTRTAQNGGHNAQVNTRRQVFGRDYQYEQREPAAEGFFAFLDD
;
A
#
# COMPACT_ATOMS: atom_id res chain seq x y z
N MET A 1 4.48 -22.61 -2.29
CA MET A 1 4.29 -21.23 -1.81
C MET A 1 3.62 -21.36 -0.46
N GLU A 2 4.23 -20.83 0.60
CA GLU A 2 3.52 -20.73 1.87
C GLU A 2 2.39 -19.72 1.68
N HIS A 3 1.16 -20.18 1.89
CA HIS A 3 0.00 -19.30 1.88
C HIS A 3 -0.02 -18.56 3.21
N PRO A 4 -0.18 -17.22 3.22
CA PRO A 4 -0.23 -16.46 4.45
C PRO A 4 -1.39 -16.93 5.31
N ASP A 5 -1.18 -16.98 6.63
CA ASP A 5 -2.19 -17.35 7.60
C ASP A 5 -2.84 -16.10 8.23
N MET A 6 -3.98 -16.27 8.90
CA MET A 6 -4.66 -15.21 9.64
C MET A 6 -3.78 -14.63 10.75
N HIS A 7 -2.83 -15.39 11.29
CA HIS A 7 -1.84 -14.86 12.23
C HIS A 7 -0.98 -13.75 11.59
N ASP A 8 -0.51 -13.97 10.36
CA ASP A 8 0.29 -12.99 9.60
C ASP A 8 -0.52 -11.73 9.30
N VAL A 9 -1.80 -11.90 8.98
CA VAL A 9 -2.73 -10.78 8.72
C VAL A 9 -2.89 -9.90 9.97
N ILE A 10 -3.04 -10.50 11.14
CA ILE A 10 -3.17 -9.77 12.41
C ILE A 10 -1.88 -9.04 12.72
N GLN A 11 -0.73 -9.70 12.57
CA GLN A 11 0.58 -9.09 12.79
C GLN A 11 0.82 -7.92 11.83
N LEU A 12 0.45 -8.08 10.56
CA LEU A 12 0.54 -7.03 9.55
C LEU A 12 -0.31 -5.81 9.92
N TYR A 13 -1.54 -6.02 10.39
CA TYR A 13 -2.40 -4.93 10.86
C TYR A 13 -1.73 -4.16 12.00
N GLN A 14 -1.20 -4.88 12.99
CA GLN A 14 -0.54 -4.28 14.15
C GLN A 14 0.66 -3.43 13.76
N MET A 15 1.47 -3.92 12.82
CA MET A 15 2.65 -3.21 12.32
C MET A 15 2.29 -1.97 11.49
N GLN A 16 1.23 -2.03 10.68
CA GLN A 16 0.92 -0.97 9.70
C GLN A 16 -0.07 0.09 10.20
N ILE A 17 -1.05 -0.32 11.01
CA ILE A 17 -2.18 0.53 11.39
C ILE A 17 -2.14 0.79 12.90
N GLY A 18 -2.11 -0.27 13.71
CA GLY A 18 -2.08 -0.19 15.17
C GLY A 18 -2.76 -1.40 15.82
N LEU A 19 -3.07 -1.31 17.11
CA LEU A 19 -3.64 -2.43 17.87
C LEU A 19 -5.07 -2.78 17.42
N LEU A 20 -5.36 -4.08 17.36
CA LEU A 20 -6.72 -4.61 17.17
C LEU A 20 -7.37 -4.87 18.51
N SER A 21 -8.62 -4.45 18.65
CA SER A 21 -9.50 -4.97 19.70
C SER A 21 -9.98 -6.39 19.37
N SER A 22 -10.40 -7.15 20.38
CA SER A 22 -10.92 -8.51 20.19
C SER A 22 -12.06 -8.56 19.15
N SER A 23 -13.02 -7.63 19.22
CA SER A 23 -14.14 -7.58 18.29
C SER A 23 -13.73 -7.27 16.84
N GLN A 24 -12.67 -6.48 16.63
CA GLN A 24 -12.13 -6.22 15.30
C GLN A 24 -11.39 -7.43 14.73
N ARG A 25 -10.67 -8.16 15.60
CA ARG A 25 -10.03 -9.42 15.22
C ARG A 25 -11.07 -10.46 14.80
N ASP A 26 -12.16 -10.59 15.56
CA ASP A 26 -13.23 -11.53 15.25
C ASP A 26 -13.91 -11.21 13.90
N LYS A 27 -14.01 -9.93 13.53
CA LYS A 27 -14.47 -9.52 12.19
C LYS A 27 -13.52 -9.94 11.07
N LEU A 28 -12.21 -9.89 11.29
CA LEU A 28 -11.25 -10.37 10.29
C LEU A 28 -11.36 -11.89 10.12
N TYR A 29 -11.53 -12.63 11.21
CA TYR A 29 -11.83 -14.07 11.14
C TYR A 29 -13.17 -14.35 10.46
N GLN A 30 -14.19 -13.54 10.70
CA GLN A 30 -15.47 -13.67 9.99
C GLN A 30 -15.31 -13.53 8.47
N ALA A 31 -14.47 -12.60 7.99
CA ALA A 31 -14.19 -12.48 6.57
C ALA A 31 -13.48 -13.73 6.01
N TYR A 32 -12.58 -14.32 6.79
CA TYR A 32 -11.92 -15.58 6.45
C TYR A 32 -12.90 -16.75 6.40
N ASP A 33 -13.77 -16.88 7.41
CA ASP A 33 -14.81 -17.91 7.46
C ASP A 33 -15.83 -17.77 6.33
N GLN A 34 -16.05 -16.56 5.83
CA GLN A 34 -16.87 -16.27 4.64
C GLN A 34 -16.17 -16.63 3.32
N GLY A 35 -14.94 -17.13 3.36
CA GLY A 35 -14.19 -17.61 2.20
C GLY A 35 -13.20 -16.61 1.63
N MET A 36 -12.92 -15.50 2.31
CA MET A 36 -11.86 -14.57 1.88
C MET A 36 -10.49 -15.08 2.32
N SER A 37 -9.56 -15.23 1.38
CA SER A 37 -8.20 -15.64 1.65
C SER A 37 -7.47 -14.62 2.55
N PRO A 38 -6.62 -15.09 3.50
CA PRO A 38 -5.81 -14.20 4.33
C PRO A 38 -4.93 -13.27 3.50
N PHE A 39 -4.49 -13.72 2.31
CA PHE A 39 -3.76 -12.89 1.36
C PHE A 39 -4.55 -11.64 0.94
N VAL A 40 -5.83 -11.80 0.62
CA VAL A 40 -6.71 -10.71 0.19
C VAL A 40 -7.00 -9.77 1.36
N ILE A 41 -7.24 -10.31 2.55
CA ILE A 41 -7.41 -9.51 3.77
C ILE A 41 -6.14 -8.68 4.06
N GLY A 42 -4.96 -9.29 3.92
CA GLY A 42 -3.66 -8.61 4.04
C GLY A 42 -3.51 -7.47 3.02
N CYS A 43 -3.93 -7.69 1.79
CA CYS A 43 -3.94 -6.65 0.75
C CYS A 43 -4.87 -5.47 1.10
N ALA A 44 -6.01 -5.72 1.75
CA ALA A 44 -6.91 -4.66 2.22
C ALA A 44 -6.26 -3.80 3.32
N ILE A 45 -5.49 -4.43 4.22
CA ILE A 45 -4.70 -3.75 5.26
C ILE A 45 -3.64 -2.86 4.61
N LEU A 46 -2.88 -3.37 3.65
CA LEU A 46 -1.87 -2.59 2.93
C LEU A 46 -2.48 -1.39 2.21
N ARG A 47 -3.64 -1.56 1.56
CA ARG A 47 -4.37 -0.47 0.91
C ARG A 47 -4.81 0.60 1.92
N THR A 48 -5.24 0.18 3.10
CA THR A 48 -5.59 1.06 4.21
C THR A 48 -4.37 1.86 4.70
N SER A 49 -3.22 1.21 4.86
CA SER A 49 -1.96 1.88 5.23
C SER A 49 -1.51 2.91 4.17
N GLN A 50 -1.59 2.55 2.89
CA GLN A 50 -1.28 3.47 1.79
C GLN A 50 -2.20 4.71 1.81
N GLU A 51 -3.48 4.54 2.07
CA GLU A 51 -4.42 5.66 2.17
C GLU A 51 -4.08 6.57 3.35
N ARG A 52 -3.68 6.00 4.50
CA ARG A 52 -3.22 6.78 5.67
C ARG A 52 -2.03 7.65 5.29
N ARG A 53 -1.05 7.06 4.61
CA ARG A 53 0.14 7.79 4.13
C ARG A 53 -0.25 8.91 3.16
N ARG A 54 -1.18 8.68 2.23
CA ARG A 54 -1.67 9.71 1.29
C ARG A 54 -2.36 10.86 2.00
N ARG A 55 -3.21 10.58 2.99
CA ARG A 55 -3.88 11.63 3.78
C ARG A 55 -2.91 12.46 4.59
N ASN A 56 -1.91 11.82 5.21
CA ASN A 56 -0.85 12.52 5.92
C ASN A 56 -0.07 13.47 4.99
N MET A 57 0.25 13.04 3.76
CA MET A 57 0.92 13.91 2.78
C MET A 57 0.06 15.10 2.34
N ARG A 58 -1.26 15.00 2.46
CA ARG A 58 -2.22 16.09 2.18
C ARG A 58 -2.51 16.96 3.42
N GLY A 59 -1.74 16.81 4.50
CA GLY A 59 -1.93 17.53 5.76
C GLY A 59 -3.12 17.02 6.61
N GLN A 60 -3.76 15.92 6.22
CA GLN A 60 -4.87 15.32 6.97
C GLN A 60 -4.34 14.19 7.86
N HIS A 61 -3.82 14.54 9.03
CA HIS A 61 -3.26 13.58 10.01
C HIS A 61 -4.31 12.74 10.78
N LYS A 62 -5.51 12.57 10.23
CA LYS A 62 -6.56 11.78 10.89
C LYS A 62 -6.21 10.29 10.88
N ARG A 63 -6.38 9.64 12.04
CA ARG A 63 -6.28 8.18 12.15
C ARG A 63 -7.30 7.53 11.22
N ILE A 64 -6.86 6.51 10.48
CA ILE A 64 -7.77 5.68 9.71
C ILE A 64 -8.41 4.67 10.64
N SER A 65 -9.73 4.64 10.65
CA SER A 65 -10.52 3.74 11.48
C SER A 65 -10.59 2.34 10.86
N PHE A 66 -10.80 1.33 11.71
CA PHE A 66 -11.08 -0.04 11.26
C PHE A 66 -12.28 -0.12 10.31
N ASN A 67 -13.27 0.76 10.47
CA ASN A 67 -14.43 0.81 9.58
C ASN A 67 -14.05 1.09 8.12
N TYR A 68 -12.97 1.84 7.89
CA TYR A 68 -12.46 2.06 6.52
C TYR A 68 -11.89 0.78 5.92
N LEU A 69 -11.10 0.03 6.70
CA LEU A 69 -10.60 -1.29 6.30
C LEU A 69 -11.78 -2.24 6.02
N TRP A 70 -12.75 -2.29 6.93
CA TRP A 70 -13.92 -3.14 6.79
C TRP A 70 -14.72 -2.81 5.52
N GLY A 71 -14.87 -1.53 5.19
CA GLY A 71 -15.50 -1.10 3.94
C GLY A 71 -14.78 -1.62 2.70
N ILE A 72 -13.44 -1.65 2.69
CA ILE A 72 -12.66 -2.25 1.59
C ILE A 72 -12.92 -3.75 1.50
N ILE A 73 -12.91 -4.45 2.64
CA ILE A 73 -13.15 -5.90 2.68
C ILE A 73 -14.56 -6.22 2.14
N GLN A 74 -15.58 -5.50 2.57
CA GLN A 74 -16.96 -5.70 2.07
C GLN A 74 -17.09 -5.37 0.59
N ASP A 75 -16.47 -4.28 0.13
CA ASP A 75 -16.44 -3.92 -1.28
C ASP A 75 -15.82 -5.03 -2.12
N TRP A 76 -14.67 -5.56 -1.70
CA TRP A 76 -13.99 -6.65 -2.41
C TRP A 76 -14.78 -7.94 -2.38
N PHE A 77 -15.42 -8.25 -1.26
CA PHE A 77 -16.31 -9.40 -1.14
C PHE A 77 -17.48 -9.30 -2.13
N ASN A 78 -18.13 -8.14 -2.23
CA ASN A 78 -19.23 -7.90 -3.16
C ASN A 78 -18.81 -8.01 -4.63
N HIS A 79 -17.55 -7.70 -4.94
CA HIS A 79 -16.98 -7.85 -6.28
C HIS A 79 -16.43 -9.26 -6.55
N GLY A 80 -16.60 -10.21 -5.63
CA GLY A 80 -16.10 -11.58 -5.75
C GLY A 80 -14.57 -11.69 -5.66
N ILE A 81 -13.91 -10.69 -5.08
CA ILE A 81 -12.46 -10.67 -4.88
C ILE A 81 -12.16 -11.35 -3.55
N THR A 82 -12.18 -12.68 -3.54
CA THR A 82 -12.03 -13.49 -2.32
C THR A 82 -10.73 -14.28 -2.29
N ASP A 83 -10.13 -14.57 -3.44
CA ASP A 83 -8.88 -15.35 -3.55
C ASP A 83 -7.74 -14.55 -4.19
N GLU A 84 -6.54 -15.12 -4.17
CA GLU A 84 -5.35 -14.46 -4.74
C GLU A 84 -5.49 -14.24 -6.25
N ALA A 85 -6.11 -15.17 -6.98
CA ALA A 85 -6.27 -15.07 -8.42
C ALA A 85 -7.21 -13.92 -8.82
N SER A 86 -8.39 -13.84 -8.21
CA SER A 86 -9.35 -12.75 -8.41
C SER A 86 -8.75 -11.40 -8.01
N PHE A 87 -7.99 -11.34 -6.91
CA PHE A 87 -7.32 -10.11 -6.50
C PHE A 87 -6.27 -9.66 -7.52
N ARG A 88 -5.44 -10.57 -8.03
CA ARG A 88 -4.42 -10.25 -9.04
C ARG A 88 -5.08 -9.74 -10.33
N ALA A 89 -6.17 -10.36 -10.77
CA ALA A 89 -6.94 -9.91 -11.94
C ALA A 89 -7.53 -8.51 -11.73
N TYR A 90 -8.17 -8.27 -10.58
CA TYR A 90 -8.69 -6.96 -10.18
C TYR A 90 -7.59 -5.89 -10.16
N TRP A 91 -6.44 -6.20 -9.55
CA TRP A 91 -5.33 -5.26 -9.41
C TRP A 91 -4.71 -4.88 -10.76
N GLN A 92 -4.52 -5.85 -11.66
CA GLN A 92 -4.07 -5.60 -13.02
C GLN A 92 -5.06 -4.71 -13.80
N GLY A 93 -6.36 -4.96 -13.65
CA GLY A 93 -7.41 -4.10 -14.20
C GLY A 93 -7.30 -2.66 -13.69
N GLN A 94 -7.16 -2.49 -12.37
CA GLN A 94 -7.04 -1.18 -11.74
C GLN A 94 -5.80 -0.41 -12.19
N GLN A 95 -4.67 -1.10 -12.41
CA GLN A 95 -3.46 -0.46 -12.94
C GLN A 95 -3.69 0.05 -14.37
N ARG A 96 -4.27 -0.76 -15.25
CA ARG A 96 -4.56 -0.38 -16.64
C ARG A 96 -5.49 0.83 -16.72
N THR A 97 -6.52 0.89 -15.87
CA THR A 97 -7.43 2.04 -15.81
C THR A 97 -6.74 3.31 -15.34
N ARG A 98 -5.80 3.24 -14.39
CA ARG A 98 -5.01 4.41 -13.96
C ARG A 98 -4.09 4.92 -15.06
N THR A 99 -3.48 4.03 -15.83
CA THR A 99 -2.66 4.42 -16.99
C THR A 99 -3.52 5.05 -18.09
N ALA A 100 -4.73 4.55 -18.31
CA ALA A 100 -5.67 5.12 -19.27
C ALA A 100 -6.23 6.48 -18.84
N GLN A 101 -6.55 6.69 -17.56
CA GLN A 101 -7.06 7.96 -17.03
C GLN A 101 -5.99 9.06 -17.00
N ASN A 102 -4.72 8.72 -16.79
CA ASN A 102 -3.60 9.66 -16.90
C ASN A 102 -3.12 9.86 -18.35
N GLY A 103 -3.68 9.12 -19.32
CA GLY A 103 -3.35 9.16 -20.75
C GLY A 103 -4.18 10.16 -21.56
N GLY A 104 -4.91 11.06 -20.91
CA GLY A 104 -5.67 12.13 -21.57
C GLY A 104 -4.78 13.29 -22.02
N HIS A 105 -4.42 13.30 -23.31
CA HIS A 105 -4.03 14.44 -24.14
C HIS A 105 -2.67 15.16 -23.99
N ASN A 106 -1.73 14.77 -23.11
CA ASN A 106 -0.34 15.32 -23.18
C ASN A 106 0.70 14.45 -22.44
N ALA A 107 0.80 13.16 -22.76
CA ALA A 107 1.89 12.34 -22.22
C ALA A 107 2.45 11.43 -23.31
N GLN A 108 3.27 12.01 -24.18
CA GLN A 108 4.28 11.26 -24.93
C GLN A 108 5.28 10.73 -23.88
N VAL A 109 4.95 9.58 -23.30
CA VAL A 109 5.82 8.89 -22.33
C VAL A 109 6.99 8.35 -23.12
N ASN A 110 8.11 9.08 -23.08
CA ASN A 110 9.42 8.52 -23.34
C ASN A 110 9.54 7.25 -22.48
N THR A 111 9.51 6.09 -23.13
CA THR A 111 9.76 4.78 -22.55
C THR A 111 11.12 4.80 -21.88
N ARG A 112 11.16 5.06 -20.57
CA ARG A 112 12.38 5.01 -19.78
C ARG A 112 12.75 3.54 -19.59
N ARG A 113 13.73 3.10 -20.38
CA ARG A 113 14.39 1.79 -20.33
C ARG A 113 14.65 1.35 -18.88
N GLN A 114 14.38 0.09 -18.56
CA GLN A 114 14.75 -0.49 -17.27
C GLN A 114 16.26 -0.39 -17.08
N VAL A 115 16.67 0.33 -16.04
CA VAL A 115 18.08 0.50 -15.63
C VAL A 115 18.46 -0.70 -14.77
N PHE A 116 19.46 -1.46 -15.19
CA PHE A 116 20.07 -2.53 -14.40
C PHE A 116 21.34 -2.00 -13.75
N GLY A 117 21.75 -2.56 -12.60
CA GLY A 117 22.81 -2.04 -11.72
C GLY A 117 24.22 -1.89 -12.30
N ARG A 118 24.42 -2.06 -13.60
CA ARG A 118 25.67 -1.73 -14.33
C ARG A 118 25.76 -0.27 -14.79
N ASP A 119 24.69 0.50 -14.64
CA ASP A 119 24.63 1.90 -15.10
C ASP A 119 25.02 2.93 -14.02
N TYR A 120 25.44 2.49 -12.82
CA TYR A 120 25.90 3.38 -11.76
C TYR A 120 27.42 3.48 -11.76
N GLN A 121 27.95 4.51 -12.42
CA GLN A 121 29.29 4.99 -12.10
C GLN A 121 29.11 6.06 -11.02
N TYR A 122 29.50 5.74 -9.78
CA TYR A 122 29.50 6.72 -8.70
C TYR A 122 30.57 7.77 -9.00
N GLU A 123 30.16 8.95 -9.48
CA GLU A 123 31.03 10.11 -9.43
C GLU A 123 31.13 10.56 -7.96
N GLN A 124 32.37 10.62 -7.46
CA GLN A 124 32.68 11.16 -6.14
C GLN A 124 32.15 12.59 -6.05
N ARG A 125 31.22 12.83 -5.11
CA ARG A 125 30.81 14.19 -4.76
C ARG A 125 32.01 14.91 -4.17
N GLU A 126 32.39 16.03 -4.76
CA GLU A 126 33.32 16.96 -4.15
C GLU A 126 32.78 17.40 -2.76
N PRO A 127 33.65 17.52 -1.75
CA PRO A 127 33.23 17.93 -0.41
C PRO A 127 32.58 19.31 -0.48
N ALA A 128 31.35 19.40 0.02
CA ALA A 128 30.64 20.67 0.12
C ALA A 128 31.44 21.64 0.97
N ALA A 129 31.65 22.86 0.46
CA ALA A 129 32.32 23.94 1.15
C ALA A 129 31.79 24.15 2.58
N GLU A 130 32.71 24.27 3.54
CA GLU A 130 32.42 24.65 4.92
C GLU A 130 31.57 25.92 4.97
N GLY A 131 30.46 25.88 5.72
CA GLY A 131 29.70 27.08 6.06
C GLY A 131 28.20 27.11 5.72
N PHE A 132 27.56 26.00 5.36
CA PHE A 132 26.14 26.01 4.94
C PHE A 132 25.09 25.89 6.08
N PHE A 133 25.49 25.86 7.36
CA PHE A 133 24.57 25.81 8.49
C PHE A 133 24.78 26.99 9.45
N ALA A 134 24.29 28.17 9.10
CA ALA A 134 24.38 29.39 9.91
C ALA A 134 23.38 29.46 11.09
N PHE A 135 22.95 28.32 11.64
CA PHE A 135 22.00 28.28 12.78
C PHE A 135 22.44 27.33 13.91
N LEU A 136 23.70 26.89 13.91
CA LEU A 136 24.26 25.99 14.93
C LEU A 136 25.38 26.62 15.76
N ASP A 137 25.46 27.96 15.80
CA ASP A 137 26.24 28.68 16.81
C ASP A 137 25.28 29.46 17.74
N ASP A 138 25.05 28.88 18.91
CA ASP A 138 24.81 29.58 20.19
C ASP A 138 25.42 28.73 21.32
#